data_AF-A0A970W7K7-F1
#
_entry.id   AF-A0A970W7K7-F1
#
_cell.length_a   1.000
_cell.length_b   1.000
_cell.length_c   1.000
_cell.angle_alpha   90.00
_cell.angle_beta   90.00
_cell.angle_gamma   90.00
#
_symmetry.space_group_name_H-M   'P 1'
#
loop_
_entity.id
_entity.type
_entity.pdbx_description
1 polymer ?
#
loop_
_entity_poly.entity_id
_entity_poly.type
_entity_poly.pdbx_seq_one_letter_code
_entity_poly.pdbx_strand_id
1 'polypeptide(L)'
;LLRGFGGVPAKVESKPPKHLRSALGQIVNFFYTLQGESAGAQALSSFDTYLAPFVRYDGLDYDGVKQALQEFIFNINVPTRVGFQTPFTNLTMDLTPPSTLRDHAVIIGGQFMEQTYGEFQAEMDQINRAFAEVMLEGDAKGRVFTFPIPTYNISKDFDWDNEDLAPIWQMTARYGIPYFANFVNSDMNPEDARSMCCRLRLDNRELRKRGGGLFGANPLTGSVGVVTINMPRIGYLAGSKEDFYDRLERVMAQARTSLEIKRKVLEGFTSAGLYPYCKHYLEAINEQQGNYWGNHFATIGLNGMNECCLNFVGHDIAHPEGKAFAIEVLEHMREVLRRYQEETGSLYNLEATPAESASYRLAKADKQRYTNIITAGTDETPYYTNSTHLPVDYTNDLFAALEHQDPLQVLYTGGTVLHAFLGECISDWRQARLLVRRIAERYSLPYYTLTPTFSICPVHGYIAGEHAFCPYEHTKEELEKHGVEA
;
A
#
# COMPACT_ATOMS: atom_id res chain seq x y z
N LEU A 1 0.61 -21.33 5.81
CA LEU A 1 1.20 -22.64 5.43
C LEU A 1 1.14 -23.69 6.54
N LEU A 2 1.65 -23.44 7.76
CA LEU A 2 1.66 -24.45 8.84
C LEU A 2 0.30 -24.83 9.43
N ARG A 3 -0.64 -23.87 9.51
CA ARG A 3 -1.93 -24.03 10.20
C ARG A 3 -3.12 -24.28 9.25
N GLY A 4 -2.93 -24.09 7.95
CA GLY A 4 -4.05 -24.03 6.99
C GLY A 4 -4.92 -22.79 7.20
N PHE A 5 -6.22 -22.92 6.94
CA PHE A 5 -7.23 -21.86 7.14
C PHE A 5 -8.28 -22.35 8.14
N GLY A 6 -8.61 -21.57 9.17
CA GLY A 6 -9.58 -21.99 10.20
C GLY A 6 -9.37 -21.29 11.54
N GLY A 7 -9.67 -22.01 12.62
CA GLY A 7 -9.47 -21.54 14.00
C GLY A 7 -10.74 -21.02 14.68
N VAL A 8 -11.90 -21.18 14.04
CA VAL A 8 -13.19 -20.70 14.56
C VAL A 8 -14.17 -21.86 14.66
N PRO A 9 -14.64 -22.21 15.87
CA PRO A 9 -15.56 -23.32 16.08
C PRO A 9 -16.82 -23.22 15.21
N ALA A 10 -17.27 -24.38 14.71
CA ALA A 10 -18.45 -24.51 13.85
C ALA A 10 -18.36 -23.75 12.50
N LYS A 11 -17.16 -23.35 12.07
CA LYS A 11 -16.88 -22.87 10.72
C LYS A 11 -16.06 -23.91 9.95
N VAL A 12 -16.07 -23.81 8.62
CA VAL A 12 -15.29 -24.70 7.76
C VAL A 12 -13.80 -24.38 7.96
N GLU A 13 -13.00 -25.43 8.10
CA GLU A 13 -11.54 -25.34 8.23
C GLU A 13 -10.87 -26.19 7.16
N SER A 14 -9.67 -25.76 6.76
CA SER A 14 -8.82 -26.44 5.79
C SER A 14 -7.50 -26.82 6.45
N LYS A 15 -7.07 -28.07 6.26
CA LYS A 15 -5.71 -28.51 6.59
C LYS A 15 -4.68 -27.72 5.77
N PRO A 16 -3.42 -27.66 6.23
CA PRO A 16 -2.31 -27.10 5.44
C PRO A 16 -2.32 -27.55 3.98
N PRO A 17 -2.15 -26.62 3.02
CA PRO A 17 -2.23 -26.93 1.60
C PRO A 17 -1.05 -27.81 1.18
N LYS A 18 -1.29 -28.74 0.26
CA LYS A 18 -0.27 -29.61 -0.35
C LYS A 18 0.03 -29.27 -1.81
N HIS A 19 -0.86 -28.51 -2.44
CA HIS A 19 -0.84 -28.17 -3.86
C HIS A 19 -1.02 -26.66 -4.04
N LEU A 20 -0.47 -26.09 -5.12
CA LEU A 20 -0.48 -24.66 -5.41
C LEU A 20 -1.90 -24.11 -5.45
N ARG A 21 -2.81 -24.77 -6.17
CA ARG A 21 -4.23 -24.37 -6.27
C ARG A 21 -4.92 -24.34 -4.90
N SER A 22 -4.63 -25.32 -4.05
CA SER A 22 -5.16 -25.35 -2.68
C SER A 22 -4.59 -24.23 -1.81
N ALA A 23 -3.31 -23.88 -1.98
CA ALA A 23 -2.69 -22.76 -1.28
C ALA A 23 -3.33 -21.43 -1.69
N LEU A 24 -3.46 -21.18 -3.00
CA LEU A 24 -4.11 -20.01 -3.56
C LEU A 24 -5.58 -19.90 -3.13
N GLY A 25 -6.34 -20.99 -3.16
CA GLY A 25 -7.72 -21.03 -2.67
C GLY A 25 -7.85 -20.70 -1.18
N GLN A 26 -6.90 -21.16 -0.35
CA GLN A 26 -6.87 -20.78 1.06
C GLN A 26 -6.51 -19.30 1.27
N ILE A 27 -5.67 -18.70 0.43
CA ILE A 27 -5.39 -17.27 0.45
C ILE A 27 -6.65 -16.46 0.11
N VAL A 28 -7.43 -16.88 -0.90
CA VAL A 28 -8.74 -16.26 -1.21
C VAL A 28 -9.66 -16.36 0.01
N ASN A 29 -9.83 -17.55 0.58
CA ASN A 29 -10.67 -17.74 1.77
C ASN A 29 -10.24 -16.86 2.95
N PHE A 30 -8.92 -16.71 3.15
CA PHE A 30 -8.35 -15.85 4.19
C PHE A 30 -8.76 -14.39 3.97
N PHE A 31 -8.49 -13.82 2.80
CA PHE A 31 -8.83 -12.42 2.52
C PHE A 31 -10.34 -12.14 2.62
N TYR A 32 -11.16 -13.05 2.08
CA TYR A 32 -12.61 -12.90 2.07
C TYR A 32 -13.25 -13.03 3.45
N THR A 33 -12.62 -13.79 4.34
CA THR A 33 -13.13 -13.98 5.69
C THR A 33 -12.69 -12.84 6.59
N LEU A 34 -11.39 -12.50 6.60
CA LEU A 34 -10.85 -11.50 7.52
C LEU A 34 -11.31 -10.08 7.19
N GLN A 35 -11.77 -9.82 5.96
CA GLN A 35 -12.35 -8.50 5.64
C GLN A 35 -13.64 -8.23 6.41
N GLY A 36 -14.29 -9.27 6.94
CA GLY A 36 -15.42 -9.10 7.87
C GLY A 36 -14.98 -8.56 9.24
N GLU A 37 -13.70 -8.71 9.58
CA GLU A 37 -13.12 -8.30 10.86
C GLU A 37 -12.18 -7.07 10.73
N SER A 38 -11.96 -6.56 9.52
CA SER A 38 -11.05 -5.45 9.26
C SER A 38 -11.57 -4.51 8.18
N ALA A 39 -11.47 -3.20 8.42
CA ALA A 39 -11.97 -2.19 7.47
C ALA A 39 -10.97 -1.86 6.34
N GLY A 40 -9.67 -2.03 6.61
CA GLY A 40 -8.60 -1.62 5.70
C GLY A 40 -8.18 -2.66 4.67
N ALA A 41 -7.01 -2.40 4.07
CA ALA A 41 -6.32 -3.32 3.17
C ALA A 41 -5.75 -4.51 3.94
N GLN A 42 -5.70 -5.66 3.27
CA GLN A 42 -5.05 -6.88 3.76
C GLN A 42 -3.90 -7.24 2.83
N ALA A 43 -2.72 -7.48 3.41
CA ALA A 43 -1.52 -7.76 2.65
C ALA A 43 -1.02 -9.17 2.94
N LEU A 44 -0.45 -9.81 1.93
CA LEU A 44 0.38 -11.01 2.09
C LEU A 44 1.78 -10.71 1.55
N SER A 45 2.77 -10.89 2.41
CA SER A 45 4.17 -10.62 2.07
C SER A 45 4.89 -11.89 1.64
N SER A 46 5.90 -11.74 0.77
CA SER A 46 6.69 -12.85 0.23
C SER A 46 5.83 -13.90 -0.49
N PHE A 47 4.85 -13.44 -1.27
CA PHE A 47 3.87 -14.29 -1.93
C PHE A 47 4.52 -15.28 -2.90
N ASP A 48 5.42 -14.80 -3.75
CA ASP A 48 6.21 -15.60 -4.68
C ASP A 48 7.13 -16.57 -3.96
N THR A 49 7.89 -16.11 -2.96
CA THR A 49 8.80 -16.96 -2.17
C THR A 49 8.05 -18.11 -1.49
N TYR A 50 6.92 -17.83 -0.82
CA TYR A 50 6.18 -18.87 -0.09
C TYR A 50 5.45 -19.86 -1.00
N LEU A 51 5.12 -19.46 -2.23
CA LEU A 51 4.37 -20.32 -3.17
C LEU A 51 5.25 -21.07 -4.16
N ALA A 52 6.47 -20.59 -4.43
CA ALA A 52 7.42 -21.23 -5.34
C ALA A 52 7.63 -22.73 -5.07
N PRO A 53 7.73 -23.22 -3.82
CA PRO A 53 7.88 -24.65 -3.57
C PRO A 53 6.71 -25.50 -4.08
N PHE A 54 5.48 -24.99 -4.06
CA PHE A 54 4.32 -25.74 -4.52
C PHE A 54 4.38 -26.02 -6.03
N VAL A 55 4.98 -25.13 -6.83
CA VAL A 55 5.15 -25.32 -8.28
C VAL A 55 5.98 -26.58 -8.54
N ARG A 56 7.14 -26.67 -7.89
CA ARG A 56 8.06 -27.82 -8.05
C ARG A 56 7.47 -29.11 -7.52
N TYR A 57 6.86 -29.07 -6.33
CA TYR A 57 6.30 -30.28 -5.70
C TYR A 57 5.05 -30.81 -6.43
N ASP A 58 4.30 -29.94 -7.09
CA ASP A 58 3.19 -30.35 -7.97
C ASP A 58 3.68 -30.80 -9.36
N GLY A 59 4.95 -30.56 -9.71
CA GLY A 59 5.51 -30.84 -11.02
C GLY A 59 4.85 -30.02 -12.13
N LEU A 60 4.44 -28.78 -11.82
CA LEU A 60 3.75 -27.91 -12.78
C LEU A 60 4.73 -27.39 -13.81
N ASP A 61 4.28 -27.39 -15.06
CA ASP A 61 4.86 -26.57 -16.11
C ASP A 61 4.31 -25.15 -16.05
N TYR A 62 4.84 -24.28 -16.91
CA TYR A 62 4.46 -22.87 -16.95
C TYR A 62 2.96 -22.66 -17.19
N ASP A 63 2.35 -23.45 -18.07
CA ASP A 63 0.91 -23.36 -18.36
C ASP A 63 0.07 -23.72 -17.12
N GLY A 64 0.50 -24.74 -16.36
CA GLY A 64 -0.11 -25.09 -15.08
C GLY A 64 -0.01 -23.97 -14.04
N VAL A 65 1.14 -23.29 -13.95
CA VAL A 65 1.34 -22.13 -13.05
C VAL A 65 0.46 -20.97 -13.47
N LYS A 66 0.45 -20.62 -14.76
CA LYS A 66 -0.35 -19.53 -15.31
C LYS A 66 -1.85 -19.76 -15.11
N GLN A 67 -2.33 -20.99 -15.34
CA GLN A 67 -3.73 -21.33 -15.09
C GLN A 67 -4.09 -21.20 -13.61
N ALA A 68 -3.22 -21.64 -12.69
CA ALA A 68 -3.48 -21.52 -11.25
C ALA A 68 -3.55 -20.04 -10.79
N LEU A 69 -2.66 -19.19 -11.31
CA LEU A 69 -2.65 -17.76 -11.01
C LEU A 69 -3.81 -17.02 -11.66
N GLN A 70 -4.22 -17.41 -12.87
CA GLN A 70 -5.44 -16.91 -13.51
C GLN A 70 -6.67 -17.19 -12.63
N GLU A 71 -6.84 -18.44 -12.19
CA GLU A 71 -7.92 -18.82 -11.28
C GLU A 71 -7.89 -17.96 -9.99
N PHE A 72 -6.71 -17.76 -9.41
CA PHE A 72 -6.54 -16.93 -8.23
C PHE A 72 -6.93 -15.46 -8.45
N ILE A 73 -6.41 -14.81 -9.49
CA ILE A 73 -6.66 -13.39 -9.79
C ILE A 73 -8.14 -13.14 -10.06
N PHE A 74 -8.81 -14.00 -10.81
CA PHE A 74 -10.25 -13.84 -11.05
C PHE A 74 -11.06 -14.04 -9.75
N ASN A 75 -10.73 -15.05 -8.94
CA ASN A 75 -11.45 -15.33 -7.71
C ASN A 75 -11.26 -14.23 -6.66
N ILE A 76 -10.06 -13.67 -6.53
CA ILE A 76 -9.82 -12.60 -5.54
C ILE A 76 -10.50 -11.28 -5.94
N ASN A 77 -10.79 -11.08 -7.24
CA ASN A 77 -11.45 -9.89 -7.76
C ASN A 77 -13.00 -9.90 -7.69
N VAL A 78 -13.62 -10.98 -7.21
CA VAL A 78 -15.09 -11.05 -7.08
C VAL A 78 -15.61 -10.02 -6.07
N PRO A 79 -16.61 -9.19 -6.41
CA PRO A 79 -17.08 -8.12 -5.53
C PRO A 79 -18.03 -8.64 -4.44
N THR A 80 -17.51 -8.91 -3.24
CA THR A 80 -18.32 -9.41 -2.12
C THR A 80 -18.35 -8.51 -0.88
N ARG A 81 -17.62 -7.39 -0.84
CA ARG A 81 -17.77 -6.41 0.24
C ARG A 81 -19.12 -5.70 0.17
N VAL A 82 -19.50 -5.07 1.27
CA VAL A 82 -20.64 -4.15 1.31
C VAL A 82 -20.48 -3.10 0.20
N GLY A 83 -21.54 -2.90 -0.59
CA GLY A 83 -21.48 -2.02 -1.77
C GLY A 83 -20.93 -2.69 -3.03
N PHE A 84 -20.79 -4.03 -3.05
CA PHE A 84 -20.27 -4.80 -4.19
C PHE A 84 -18.88 -4.33 -4.64
N GLN A 85 -18.01 -4.09 -3.65
CA GLN A 85 -16.61 -3.83 -3.88
C GLN A 85 -15.79 -5.10 -3.72
N THR A 86 -14.68 -5.17 -4.45
CA THR A 86 -13.67 -6.22 -4.29
C THR A 86 -12.94 -6.05 -2.94
N PRO A 87 -12.48 -7.12 -2.29
CA PRO A 87 -11.61 -7.01 -1.12
C PRO A 87 -10.36 -6.18 -1.43
N PHE A 88 -10.04 -5.22 -0.57
CA PHE A 88 -8.80 -4.44 -0.71
C PHE A 88 -7.62 -5.32 -0.31
N THR A 89 -6.90 -5.85 -1.30
CA THR A 89 -5.77 -6.77 -1.09
C THR A 89 -4.46 -6.26 -1.70
N ASN A 90 -3.34 -6.61 -1.07
CA ASN A 90 -2.00 -6.36 -1.59
C ASN A 90 -1.16 -7.64 -1.52
N LEU A 91 -0.29 -7.84 -2.51
CA LEU A 91 0.71 -8.89 -2.50
C LEU A 91 2.09 -8.28 -2.66
N THR A 92 3.00 -8.63 -1.76
CA THR A 92 4.42 -8.28 -1.90
C THR A 92 5.18 -9.44 -2.53
N MET A 93 5.94 -9.13 -3.58
CA MET A 93 6.78 -10.03 -4.34
C MET A 93 8.25 -9.72 -4.04
N ASP A 94 9.03 -10.74 -3.70
CA ASP A 94 10.44 -10.60 -3.36
C ASP A 94 11.35 -10.64 -4.59
N LEU A 95 10.92 -11.28 -5.70
CA LEU A 95 11.66 -11.55 -6.94
C LEU A 95 12.85 -12.50 -6.78
N THR A 96 13.54 -12.42 -5.64
CA THR A 96 14.62 -13.32 -5.26
C THR A 96 14.39 -13.75 -3.81
N PRO A 97 14.77 -14.98 -3.41
CA PRO A 97 14.61 -15.44 -2.04
C PRO A 97 15.29 -14.45 -1.06
N PRO A 98 14.53 -13.75 -0.19
CA PRO A 98 15.13 -12.77 0.70
C PRO A 98 16.02 -13.48 1.73
N SER A 99 17.08 -12.81 2.20
CA SER A 99 18.03 -13.37 3.19
C SER A 99 17.34 -13.93 4.45
N THR A 100 16.18 -13.39 4.80
CA THR A 100 15.36 -13.79 5.95
C THR A 100 14.65 -15.14 5.78
N LEU A 101 14.47 -15.61 4.53
CA LEU A 101 13.80 -16.87 4.20
C LEU A 101 14.69 -17.84 3.42
N ARG A 102 15.74 -17.35 2.74
CA ARG A 102 16.59 -18.12 1.83
C ARG A 102 17.03 -19.46 2.41
N ASP A 103 17.55 -19.46 3.64
CA ASP A 103 18.12 -20.65 4.28
C ASP A 103 17.10 -21.43 5.13
N HIS A 104 15.82 -21.03 5.12
CA HIS A 104 14.77 -21.72 5.85
C HIS A 104 14.19 -22.86 5.02
N ALA A 105 13.88 -23.98 5.69
CA ALA A 105 13.19 -25.10 5.10
C ALA A 105 11.83 -24.70 4.52
N VAL A 106 11.52 -25.19 3.32
CA VAL A 106 10.21 -24.97 2.69
C VAL A 106 9.12 -25.75 3.39
N ILE A 107 7.88 -25.27 3.28
CA ILE A 107 6.74 -25.84 3.99
C ILE A 107 5.69 -26.33 2.98
N ILE A 108 5.46 -27.64 2.93
CA ILE A 108 4.41 -28.27 2.11
C ILE A 108 3.55 -29.15 3.01
N GLY A 109 2.22 -29.02 2.93
CA GLY A 109 1.31 -29.83 3.75
C GLY A 109 1.48 -29.63 5.25
N GLY A 110 2.05 -28.49 5.68
CA GLY A 110 2.33 -28.18 7.08
C GLY A 110 3.56 -28.87 7.64
N GLN A 111 4.40 -29.47 6.80
CA GLN A 111 5.66 -30.11 7.17
C GLN A 111 6.85 -29.34 6.59
N PHE A 112 7.91 -29.24 7.37
CA PHE A 112 9.20 -28.74 6.88
C PHE A 112 9.86 -29.80 6.01
N MET A 113 10.39 -29.38 4.86
CA MET A 113 11.09 -30.25 3.92
C MET A 113 12.60 -30.08 4.04
N GLU A 114 13.37 -30.93 3.35
CA GLU A 114 14.84 -30.85 3.35
C GLU A 114 15.35 -29.63 2.57
N GLN A 115 14.69 -29.28 1.47
CA GLN A 115 15.06 -28.13 0.64
C GLN A 115 14.69 -26.80 1.31
N THR A 116 15.45 -25.78 0.95
CA THR A 116 15.32 -24.40 1.44
C THR A 116 14.76 -23.47 0.38
N TYR A 117 14.17 -22.34 0.77
CA TYR A 117 13.58 -21.38 -0.20
C TYR A 117 14.59 -20.86 -1.23
N GLY A 118 15.88 -20.79 -0.87
CA GLY A 118 16.97 -20.40 -1.76
C GLY A 118 17.15 -21.28 -3.00
N GLU A 119 16.56 -22.48 -3.00
CA GLU A 119 16.66 -23.44 -4.11
C GLU A 119 15.54 -23.29 -5.15
N PHE A 120 14.58 -22.35 -4.98
CA PHE A 120 13.35 -22.25 -5.78
C PHE A 120 13.26 -20.99 -6.66
N GLN A 121 14.39 -20.42 -7.08
CA GLN A 121 14.42 -19.21 -7.92
C GLN A 121 13.63 -19.38 -9.23
N ALA A 122 13.82 -20.50 -9.94
CA ALA A 122 13.14 -20.74 -11.20
C ALA A 122 11.61 -20.75 -11.06
N GLU A 123 11.07 -21.27 -9.96
CA GLU A 123 9.64 -21.28 -9.68
C GLU A 123 9.12 -19.90 -9.25
N MET A 124 9.94 -19.09 -8.55
CA MET A 124 9.63 -17.68 -8.28
C MET A 124 9.52 -16.89 -9.59
N ASP A 125 10.45 -17.10 -10.53
CA ASP A 125 10.43 -16.44 -11.84
C ASP A 125 9.16 -16.83 -12.63
N GLN A 126 8.79 -18.11 -12.63
CA GLN A 126 7.54 -18.57 -13.26
C GLN A 126 6.30 -17.92 -12.64
N ILE A 127 6.20 -17.85 -11.31
CA ILE A 127 5.08 -17.19 -10.62
C ILE A 127 5.00 -15.72 -11.00
N ASN A 128 6.12 -15.00 -10.94
CA ASN A 128 6.16 -13.56 -11.21
C ASN A 128 5.81 -13.24 -12.66
N ARG A 129 6.36 -14.01 -13.60
CA ARG A 129 6.04 -13.88 -15.02
C ARG A 129 4.57 -14.16 -15.30
N ALA A 130 4.05 -15.29 -14.82
CA ALA A 130 2.65 -15.67 -15.02
C ALA A 130 1.67 -14.69 -14.36
N PHE A 131 1.98 -14.19 -13.17
CA PHE A 131 1.17 -13.18 -12.49
C PHE A 131 1.08 -11.90 -13.33
N ALA A 132 2.21 -11.38 -13.79
CA ALA A 132 2.24 -10.16 -14.60
C ALA A 132 1.55 -10.34 -15.97
N GLU A 133 1.70 -11.50 -16.61
CA GLU A 133 0.98 -11.81 -17.85
C GLU A 133 -0.55 -11.82 -17.67
N VAL A 134 -1.07 -12.45 -16.60
CA VAL A 134 -2.51 -12.44 -16.32
C VAL A 134 -3.02 -11.02 -16.02
N MET A 135 -2.26 -10.24 -15.24
CA MET A 135 -2.61 -8.84 -14.96
C MET A 135 -2.62 -7.97 -16.22
N LEU A 136 -1.73 -8.26 -17.18
CA LEU A 136 -1.66 -7.60 -18.50
C LEU A 136 -2.84 -7.95 -19.41
N GLU A 137 -3.22 -9.22 -19.45
CA GLU A 137 -4.36 -9.73 -20.24
C GLU A 137 -5.67 -9.09 -19.79
N GLY A 138 -5.82 -8.86 -18.48
CA GLY A 138 -7.02 -8.26 -17.91
C GLY A 138 -8.21 -9.23 -17.85
N ASP A 139 -9.38 -8.69 -17.55
CA ASP A 139 -10.61 -9.48 -17.45
C ASP A 139 -11.15 -9.92 -18.83
N ALA A 140 -12.33 -10.57 -18.86
CA ALA A 140 -12.96 -11.02 -20.10
C ALA A 140 -13.26 -9.90 -21.12
N LYS A 141 -13.13 -8.63 -20.74
CA LYS A 141 -13.28 -7.45 -21.59
C LYS A 141 -11.96 -6.67 -21.76
N GLY A 142 -10.84 -7.25 -21.34
CA GLY A 142 -9.51 -6.62 -21.37
C GLY A 142 -9.35 -5.46 -20.39
N ARG A 143 -10.19 -5.38 -19.36
CA ARG A 143 -10.07 -4.34 -18.31
C ARG A 143 -9.01 -4.75 -17.30
N VAL A 144 -8.24 -3.78 -16.83
CA VAL A 144 -7.21 -3.99 -15.80
C VAL A 144 -7.84 -4.47 -14.49
N PHE A 145 -7.16 -5.36 -13.79
CA PHE A 145 -7.51 -5.74 -12.42
C PHE A 145 -7.02 -4.67 -11.44
N THR A 146 -7.90 -4.16 -10.59
CA THR A 146 -7.53 -3.22 -9.51
C THR A 146 -6.84 -3.95 -8.35
N PHE A 147 -7.19 -5.22 -8.11
CA PHE A 147 -6.66 -6.02 -7.01
C PHE A 147 -6.12 -7.38 -7.49
N PRO A 148 -5.30 -8.08 -6.69
CA PRO A 148 -4.56 -7.50 -5.58
C PRO A 148 -3.57 -6.45 -6.11
N ILE A 149 -3.29 -5.41 -5.34
CA ILE A 149 -2.25 -4.46 -5.69
C ILE A 149 -0.90 -5.19 -5.56
N PRO A 150 -0.10 -5.32 -6.63
CA PRO A 150 1.22 -5.92 -6.53
C PRO A 150 2.24 -4.88 -6.05
N THR A 151 3.11 -5.30 -5.13
CA THR A 151 4.29 -4.55 -4.67
C THR A 151 5.53 -5.38 -4.96
N TYR A 152 6.49 -4.84 -5.70
CA TYR A 152 7.76 -5.52 -5.98
C TYR A 152 8.91 -4.88 -5.20
N ASN A 153 9.69 -5.73 -4.54
CA ASN A 153 10.87 -5.31 -3.79
C ASN A 153 12.06 -5.13 -4.74
N ILE A 154 12.61 -3.92 -4.79
CA ILE A 154 13.82 -3.59 -5.58
C ILE A 154 15.01 -3.52 -4.63
N SER A 155 15.85 -4.55 -4.63
CA SER A 155 17.07 -4.65 -3.82
C SER A 155 18.29 -4.11 -4.56
N LYS A 156 19.41 -3.92 -3.82
CA LYS A 156 20.68 -3.44 -4.38
C LYS A 156 21.28 -4.37 -5.44
N ASP A 157 21.02 -5.67 -5.29
CA ASP A 157 21.46 -6.75 -6.16
C ASP A 157 20.43 -7.14 -7.21
N PHE A 158 19.37 -6.34 -7.39
CA PHE A 158 18.31 -6.61 -8.35
C PHE A 158 18.84 -6.77 -9.78
N ASP A 159 18.53 -7.89 -10.43
CA ASP A 159 18.91 -8.16 -11.81
C ASP A 159 17.99 -7.42 -12.79
N TRP A 160 18.40 -6.20 -13.13
CA TRP A 160 17.68 -5.38 -14.10
C TRP A 160 17.64 -5.99 -15.50
N ASP A 161 18.57 -6.86 -15.86
CA ASP A 161 18.67 -7.39 -17.23
C ASP A 161 17.98 -8.76 -17.40
N ASN A 162 17.31 -9.26 -16.36
CA ASN A 162 16.48 -10.45 -16.42
C ASN A 162 15.29 -10.26 -17.38
N GLU A 163 15.31 -10.97 -18.51
CA GLU A 163 14.26 -10.92 -19.53
C GLU A 163 12.96 -11.61 -19.09
N ASP A 164 13.00 -12.54 -18.13
CA ASP A 164 11.79 -13.18 -17.59
C ASP A 164 10.89 -12.20 -16.83
N LEU A 165 11.45 -11.06 -16.42
CA LEU A 165 10.71 -9.96 -15.78
C LEU A 165 10.10 -8.98 -16.80
N ALA A 166 10.27 -9.20 -18.12
CA ALA A 166 9.70 -8.33 -19.15
C ALA A 166 8.19 -8.05 -18.98
N PRO A 167 7.34 -9.04 -18.63
CA PRO A 167 5.91 -8.78 -18.39
C PRO A 167 5.64 -7.80 -17.24
N ILE A 168 6.47 -7.76 -16.19
CA ILE A 168 6.31 -6.80 -15.09
C ILE A 168 6.51 -5.38 -15.61
N TRP A 169 7.53 -5.17 -16.45
CA TRP A 169 7.82 -3.87 -17.05
C TRP A 169 6.75 -3.45 -18.06
N GLN A 170 6.23 -4.39 -18.85
CA GLN A 170 5.11 -4.14 -19.76
C GLN A 170 3.84 -3.73 -19.00
N MET A 171 3.56 -4.42 -17.90
CA MET A 171 2.45 -4.09 -17.00
C MET A 171 2.60 -2.68 -16.42
N THR A 172 3.82 -2.36 -15.95
CA THR A 172 4.18 -1.03 -15.43
C THR A 172 3.97 0.05 -16.47
N ALA A 173 4.47 -0.17 -17.68
CA ALA A 173 4.42 0.76 -18.79
C ALA A 173 2.98 1.06 -19.25
N ARG A 174 2.11 0.05 -19.20
CA ARG A 174 0.73 0.11 -19.71
C ARG A 174 -0.27 0.64 -18.67
N TYR A 175 -0.20 0.14 -17.43
CA TYR A 175 -1.24 0.35 -16.43
C TYR A 175 -0.76 1.08 -15.17
N GLY A 176 0.55 1.28 -14.99
CA GLY A 176 1.08 1.91 -13.77
C GLY A 176 0.96 1.05 -12.51
N ILE A 177 0.80 -0.26 -12.70
CA ILE A 177 0.99 -1.28 -11.66
C ILE A 177 2.24 -2.07 -12.05
N PRO A 178 3.13 -2.41 -11.12
CA PRO A 178 2.95 -2.47 -9.67
C PRO A 178 3.47 -1.24 -8.93
N TYR A 179 3.39 -1.27 -7.61
CA TYR A 179 4.21 -0.41 -6.74
C TYR A 179 5.60 -0.99 -6.56
N PHE A 180 6.60 -0.14 -6.38
CA PHE A 180 7.98 -0.52 -6.13
C PHE A 180 8.41 -0.08 -4.74
N ALA A 181 8.90 -1.05 -3.95
CA ALA A 181 9.54 -0.80 -2.67
C ALA A 181 11.06 -0.65 -2.90
N ASN A 182 11.61 0.51 -2.56
CA ASN A 182 13.01 0.84 -2.84
C ASN A 182 13.94 0.41 -1.70
N PHE A 183 14.61 -0.74 -1.79
CA PHE A 183 15.64 -1.14 -0.83
C PHE A 183 17.07 -0.77 -1.28
N VAL A 184 17.20 0.01 -2.35
CA VAL A 184 18.50 0.42 -2.90
C VAL A 184 19.07 1.60 -2.11
N ASN A 185 18.32 2.70 -2.05
CA ASN A 185 18.77 3.97 -1.47
C ASN A 185 17.90 4.51 -0.34
N SER A 186 16.82 3.80 0.03
CA SER A 186 16.05 4.16 1.20
C SER A 186 16.70 3.63 2.49
N ASP A 187 16.17 4.07 3.63
CA ASP A 187 16.52 3.54 4.95
C ASP A 187 15.78 2.24 5.29
N MET A 188 15.04 1.64 4.35
CA MET A 188 14.38 0.35 4.54
C MET A 188 15.39 -0.80 4.49
N ASN A 189 15.27 -1.72 5.45
CA ASN A 189 16.05 -2.96 5.45
C ASN A 189 15.12 -4.17 5.25
N PRO A 190 15.39 -5.07 4.27
CA PRO A 190 14.66 -6.33 4.12
C PRO A 190 14.63 -7.20 5.39
N GLU A 191 15.63 -7.06 6.26
CA GLU A 191 15.72 -7.80 7.53
C GLU A 191 14.78 -7.26 8.62
N ASP A 192 14.28 -6.03 8.50
CA ASP A 192 13.35 -5.44 9.48
C ASP A 192 12.03 -6.23 9.54
N ALA A 193 11.65 -6.92 8.46
CA ALA A 193 10.51 -7.83 8.41
C ALA A 193 10.65 -9.03 9.36
N ARG A 194 11.87 -9.56 9.53
CA ARG A 194 12.16 -10.67 10.44
C ARG A 194 12.03 -10.26 11.90
N SER A 195 12.35 -9.00 12.21
CA SER A 195 12.38 -8.49 13.58
C SER A 195 11.00 -8.46 14.25
N MET A 196 9.92 -8.31 13.48
CA MET A 196 8.54 -8.25 13.98
C MET A 196 7.90 -9.62 14.24
N CYS A 197 8.38 -10.67 13.56
CA CYS A 197 7.78 -12.01 13.62
C CYS A 197 8.35 -12.89 14.74
N CYS A 198 9.61 -12.69 15.16
CA CYS A 198 10.31 -13.76 15.88
C CYS A 198 10.91 -13.46 17.25
N ARG A 199 11.29 -12.24 17.67
CA ARG A 199 11.96 -12.13 18.99
C ARG A 199 12.27 -10.76 19.60
N LEU A 200 11.54 -9.68 19.31
CA LEU A 200 11.78 -8.40 19.99
C LEU A 200 10.65 -7.99 20.94
N ARG A 201 11.03 -7.64 22.18
CA ARG A 201 10.43 -6.49 22.88
C ARG A 201 10.93 -5.26 22.12
N LEU A 202 10.04 -4.65 21.35
CA LEU A 202 10.35 -3.47 20.54
C LEU A 202 10.88 -2.35 21.46
N ASP A 203 11.98 -1.71 21.06
CA ASP A 203 12.51 -0.57 21.81
C ASP A 203 11.63 0.66 21.53
N ASN A 204 10.92 1.12 22.56
CA ASN A 204 9.98 2.24 22.46
C ASN A 204 10.68 3.61 22.33
N ARG A 205 12.02 3.67 22.48
CA ARG A 205 12.82 4.91 22.36
C ARG A 205 13.05 5.33 20.92
N GLU A 206 12.85 4.43 19.96
CA GLU A 206 12.97 4.71 18.53
C GLU A 206 11.60 4.66 17.85
N LEU A 207 11.30 5.66 17.04
CA LEU A 207 10.20 5.57 16.08
C LEU A 207 10.61 4.64 14.95
N ARG A 208 10.31 3.36 15.12
CA ARG A 208 10.54 2.38 14.07
C ARG A 208 9.60 2.65 12.91
N LYS A 209 10.15 2.57 11.71
CA LYS A 209 9.33 2.55 10.50
C LYS A 209 8.54 1.24 10.46
N ARG A 210 7.27 1.31 10.09
CA ARG A 210 6.55 0.13 9.63
C ARG A 210 7.35 -0.42 8.46
N GLY A 211 7.82 -1.67 8.56
CA GLY A 211 8.51 -2.29 7.44
C GLY A 211 7.53 -2.44 6.28
N GLY A 212 7.94 -1.90 5.14
CA GLY A 212 7.13 -1.68 3.95
C GLY A 212 6.08 -0.57 4.10
N GLY A 213 5.91 0.15 2.99
CA GLY A 213 5.17 1.40 2.84
C GLY A 213 3.66 1.20 2.90
N LEU A 214 2.89 2.03 2.19
CA LEU A 214 1.44 2.13 2.41
C LEU A 214 0.70 0.77 2.30
N PHE A 215 1.22 -0.16 1.48
CA PHE A 215 0.62 -1.48 1.28
C PHE A 215 1.53 -2.68 1.54
N GLY A 216 2.84 -2.48 1.77
CA GLY A 216 3.84 -3.57 1.84
C GLY A 216 4.19 -4.08 3.24
N ALA A 217 3.24 -4.09 4.19
CA ALA A 217 3.55 -4.30 5.60
C ALA A 217 4.24 -5.64 5.93
N ASN A 218 5.08 -5.65 6.98
CA ASN A 218 5.61 -6.88 7.56
C ASN A 218 4.50 -7.87 7.99
N PRO A 219 4.79 -9.18 8.13
CA PRO A 219 3.81 -10.15 8.63
C PRO A 219 3.31 -9.83 10.04
N LEU A 220 2.04 -10.16 10.32
CA LEU A 220 1.40 -10.04 11.65
C LEU A 220 1.46 -8.64 12.29
N THR A 221 1.44 -7.60 11.46
CA THR A 221 1.33 -6.20 11.88
C THR A 221 0.33 -5.45 11.00
N GLY A 222 -0.04 -4.25 11.43
CA GLY A 222 -1.04 -3.41 10.79
C GLY A 222 -1.25 -2.13 11.58
N SER A 223 -2.43 -1.53 11.45
CA SER A 223 -2.83 -0.37 12.26
C SER A 223 -4.14 -0.65 12.97
N VAL A 224 -4.24 -0.29 14.25
CA VAL A 224 -5.53 -0.35 14.99
C VAL A 224 -6.50 0.72 14.47
N GLY A 225 -5.99 1.76 13.82
CA GLY A 225 -6.76 2.85 13.24
C GLY A 225 -5.87 4.02 12.83
N VAL A 226 -6.45 4.87 11.97
CA VAL A 226 -5.82 6.09 11.48
C VAL A 226 -6.64 7.28 11.94
N VAL A 227 -5.98 8.30 12.48
CA VAL A 227 -6.56 9.63 12.70
C VAL A 227 -5.75 10.65 11.90
N THR A 228 -6.43 11.36 11.00
CA THR A 228 -5.79 12.34 10.10
C THR A 228 -5.96 13.75 10.62
N ILE A 229 -4.84 14.46 10.76
CA ILE A 229 -4.79 15.86 11.18
C ILE A 229 -5.10 16.76 9.97
N ASN A 230 -6.05 17.68 10.16
CA ASN A 230 -6.38 18.71 9.18
C ASN A 230 -5.40 19.88 9.31
N MET A 231 -4.31 19.84 8.55
CA MET A 231 -3.23 20.83 8.62
C MET A 231 -3.68 22.25 8.20
N PRO A 232 -4.46 22.43 7.11
CA PRO A 232 -4.95 23.74 6.70
C PRO A 232 -5.68 24.51 7.79
N ARG A 233 -6.52 23.82 8.57
CA ARG A 233 -7.23 24.44 9.69
C ARG A 233 -6.28 24.93 10.78
N ILE A 234 -5.20 24.20 11.06
CA ILE A 234 -4.19 24.64 12.03
C ILE A 234 -3.48 25.88 11.48
N GLY A 235 -3.02 25.83 10.22
CA GLY A 235 -2.35 26.94 9.57
C GLY A 235 -3.19 28.22 9.55
N TYR A 236 -4.48 28.12 9.22
CA TYR A 236 -5.41 29.25 9.18
C TYR A 236 -5.68 29.89 10.54
N LEU A 237 -5.72 29.09 11.60
CA LEU A 237 -6.07 29.58 12.94
C LEU A 237 -4.87 30.07 13.76
N ALA A 238 -3.65 29.72 13.36
CA ALA A 238 -2.44 30.03 14.09
C ALA A 238 -2.03 31.50 13.87
N GLY A 239 -1.84 32.25 14.96
CA GLY A 239 -1.34 33.63 14.88
C GLY A 239 0.19 33.75 14.91
N SER A 240 0.88 32.70 15.34
CA SER A 240 2.34 32.62 15.43
C SER A 240 2.79 31.17 15.29
N LYS A 241 4.10 30.97 15.15
CA LYS A 241 4.71 29.62 15.06
C LYS A 241 4.55 28.83 16.36
N GLU A 242 4.59 29.50 17.51
CA GLU A 242 4.31 28.88 18.82
C GLU A 242 2.85 28.42 18.90
N ASP A 243 1.90 29.29 18.55
CA ASP A 243 0.46 28.94 18.52
C ASP A 243 0.16 27.81 17.52
N PHE A 244 0.88 27.74 16.40
CA PHE A 244 0.78 26.64 15.44
C PHE A 244 1.12 25.29 16.08
N TYR A 245 2.29 25.20 16.73
CA TYR A 245 2.73 23.94 17.34
C TYR A 245 1.89 23.55 18.55
N ASP A 246 1.48 24.51 19.37
CA ASP A 246 0.56 24.27 20.49
C ASP A 246 -0.77 23.66 20.00
N ARG A 247 -1.31 24.17 18.88
CA ARG A 247 -2.52 23.61 18.27
C ARG A 247 -2.28 22.23 17.70
N LEU A 248 -1.18 22.02 16.99
CA LEU A 248 -0.82 20.74 16.42
C LEU A 248 -0.69 19.67 17.50
N GLU A 249 0.09 19.92 18.54
CA GLU A 249 0.25 19.00 19.67
C GLU A 249 -1.07 18.70 20.37
N ARG A 250 -1.94 19.71 20.55
CA ARG A 250 -3.27 19.51 21.15
C ARG A 250 -4.15 18.58 20.33
N VAL A 251 -4.15 18.71 19.00
CA VAL A 251 -4.94 17.83 18.11
C VAL A 251 -4.30 16.44 18.04
N MET A 252 -2.97 16.34 18.01
CA MET A 252 -2.26 15.05 18.09
C MET A 252 -2.54 14.32 19.41
N ALA A 253 -2.67 15.04 20.53
CA ALA A 253 -3.02 14.44 21.81
C ALA A 253 -4.45 13.87 21.80
N GLN A 254 -5.38 14.53 21.12
CA GLN A 254 -6.74 14.00 20.90
C GLN A 254 -6.72 12.74 20.02
N ALA A 255 -5.91 12.74 18.96
CA ALA A 255 -5.72 11.58 18.09
C ALA A 255 -5.16 10.39 18.87
N ARG A 256 -4.13 10.63 19.71
CA ARG A 256 -3.57 9.64 20.64
C ARG A 256 -4.64 9.05 21.54
N THR A 257 -5.40 9.87 22.24
CA THR A 257 -6.48 9.40 23.13
C THR A 257 -7.51 8.56 22.38
N SER A 258 -7.91 8.98 21.17
CA SER A 258 -8.83 8.22 20.33
C SER A 258 -8.29 6.83 19.97
N LEU A 259 -7.03 6.75 19.55
CA LEU A 259 -6.37 5.51 19.14
C LEU A 259 -6.14 4.56 20.31
N GLU A 260 -5.74 5.07 21.48
CA GLU A 260 -5.57 4.24 22.69
C GLU A 260 -6.90 3.69 23.21
N ILE A 261 -7.97 4.49 23.18
CA ILE A 261 -9.33 4.00 23.49
C ILE A 261 -9.71 2.89 22.52
N LYS A 262 -9.48 3.09 21.22
CA LYS A 262 -9.80 2.08 20.19
C LYS A 262 -9.02 0.79 20.41
N ARG A 263 -7.71 0.87 20.71
CA ARG A 263 -6.86 -0.29 21.03
C ARG A 263 -7.43 -1.08 22.20
N LYS A 264 -7.77 -0.40 23.30
CA LYS A 264 -8.37 -1.05 24.49
C LYS A 264 -9.68 -1.75 24.16
N VAL A 265 -10.54 -1.13 23.35
CA VAL A 265 -11.83 -1.71 22.92
C VAL A 265 -11.61 -2.95 22.03
N LEU A 266 -10.69 -2.86 21.05
CA LEU A 266 -10.36 -3.99 20.18
C LEU A 266 -9.81 -5.17 20.98
N GLU A 267 -8.91 -4.92 21.94
CA GLU A 267 -8.37 -5.98 22.80
C GLU A 267 -9.46 -6.68 23.62
N GLY A 268 -10.39 -5.91 24.19
CA GLY A 268 -11.54 -6.44 24.91
C GLY A 268 -12.47 -7.27 24.02
N PHE A 269 -12.77 -6.79 22.82
CA PHE A 269 -13.61 -7.49 21.85
C PHE A 269 -12.95 -8.76 21.32
N THR A 270 -11.66 -8.74 21.01
CA THR A 270 -10.91 -9.93 20.59
C THR A 270 -10.88 -10.97 21.71
N SER A 271 -10.60 -10.55 22.95
CA SER A 271 -10.63 -11.43 24.12
C SER A 271 -12.00 -12.10 24.30
N ALA A 272 -13.09 -11.32 24.17
CA ALA A 272 -14.48 -11.78 24.23
C ALA A 272 -14.93 -12.64 23.03
N GLY A 273 -14.09 -12.82 22.01
CA GLY A 273 -14.39 -13.65 20.84
C GLY A 273 -15.24 -12.97 19.75
N LEU A 274 -15.32 -11.64 19.75
CA LEU A 274 -16.01 -10.87 18.71
C LEU A 274 -15.16 -10.66 17.44
N TYR A 275 -13.87 -10.95 17.51
CA TYR A 275 -12.93 -11.01 16.38
C TYR A 275 -12.30 -12.41 16.30
N PRO A 276 -13.08 -13.46 16.07
CA PRO A 276 -12.64 -14.85 16.24
C PRO A 276 -11.50 -15.25 15.29
N TYR A 277 -11.47 -14.77 14.04
CA TYR A 277 -10.37 -15.10 13.12
C TYR A 277 -9.09 -14.33 13.47
N CYS A 278 -9.17 -13.03 13.73
CA CYS A 278 -8.03 -12.26 14.22
C CYS A 278 -7.49 -12.83 15.52
N LYS A 279 -8.36 -13.26 16.45
CA LYS A 279 -7.95 -13.94 17.70
C LYS A 279 -7.10 -15.18 17.41
N HIS A 280 -7.52 -16.02 16.47
CA HIS A 280 -6.78 -17.22 16.07
C HIS A 280 -5.43 -16.89 15.42
N TYR A 281 -5.40 -15.95 14.47
CA TYR A 281 -4.18 -15.62 13.74
C TYR A 281 -3.18 -14.77 14.53
N LEU A 282 -3.64 -14.04 15.55
CA LEU A 282 -2.79 -13.23 16.44
C LEU A 282 -2.49 -13.93 17.78
N GLU A 283 -2.88 -15.19 17.94
CA GLU A 283 -2.68 -15.97 19.18
C GLU A 283 -1.22 -15.98 19.65
N ALA A 284 -0.28 -16.21 18.74
CA ALA A 284 1.15 -16.24 19.08
C ALA A 284 1.67 -14.89 19.62
N ILE A 285 1.13 -13.77 19.14
CA ILE A 285 1.46 -12.43 19.67
C ILE A 285 0.93 -12.31 21.09
N ASN A 286 -0.32 -12.73 21.31
CA ASN A 286 -0.93 -12.69 22.63
C ASN A 286 -0.20 -13.59 23.64
N GLU A 287 0.23 -14.79 23.26
CA GLU A 287 1.04 -15.67 24.11
C GLU A 287 2.38 -15.03 24.49
N GLN A 288 3.00 -14.28 23.57
CA GLN A 288 4.30 -13.65 23.79
C GLN A 288 4.22 -12.33 24.58
N GLN A 289 3.20 -11.51 24.30
CA GLN A 289 3.12 -10.11 24.75
C GLN A 289 1.95 -9.83 25.71
N GLY A 290 1.01 -10.76 25.86
CA GLY A 290 -0.18 -10.60 26.69
C GLY A 290 -1.28 -9.73 26.07
N ASN A 291 -1.21 -9.45 24.76
CA ASN A 291 -2.25 -8.75 24.01
C ASN A 291 -2.24 -9.18 22.53
N TYR A 292 -3.37 -9.10 21.84
CA TYR A 292 -3.47 -9.51 20.42
C TYR A 292 -2.91 -8.45 19.47
N TRP A 293 -3.11 -7.17 19.78
CA TRP A 293 -2.85 -6.06 18.87
C TRP A 293 -1.51 -5.34 19.12
N GLY A 294 -0.60 -5.89 19.94
CA GLY A 294 0.65 -5.24 20.34
C GLY A 294 1.57 -4.85 19.17
N ASN A 295 1.58 -5.66 18.12
CA ASN A 295 2.35 -5.39 16.91
C ASN A 295 1.66 -4.40 15.95
N HIS A 296 0.44 -3.93 16.23
CA HIS A 296 -0.28 -2.99 15.37
C HIS A 296 -0.04 -1.55 15.81
N PHE A 297 0.23 -0.67 14.86
CA PHE A 297 0.51 0.75 15.10
C PHE A 297 -0.76 1.53 15.42
N ALA A 298 -0.62 2.59 16.21
CA ALA A 298 -1.56 3.70 16.30
C ALA A 298 -1.11 4.77 15.29
N THR A 299 -1.88 4.93 14.22
CA THR A 299 -1.45 5.75 13.08
C THR A 299 -2.02 7.15 13.17
N ILE A 300 -1.14 8.15 13.18
CA ILE A 300 -1.50 9.55 13.05
C ILE A 300 -0.99 10.00 11.68
N GLY A 301 -1.92 10.42 10.82
CA GLY A 301 -1.59 10.95 9.50
C GLY A 301 -1.92 12.42 9.39
N LEU A 302 -1.62 13.02 8.25
CA LEU A 302 -1.93 14.42 7.96
C LEU A 302 -2.43 14.59 6.53
N ASN A 303 -3.15 15.68 6.28
CA ASN A 303 -3.58 16.06 4.94
C ASN A 303 -3.58 17.58 4.75
N GLY A 304 -3.32 18.04 3.52
CA GLY A 304 -3.41 19.46 3.14
C GLY A 304 -2.20 20.29 3.56
N MET A 305 -0.98 19.74 3.54
CA MET A 305 0.18 20.55 3.93
C MET A 305 0.42 21.73 2.99
N ASN A 306 0.10 21.57 1.69
CA ASN A 306 0.16 22.70 0.75
C ASN A 306 -0.72 23.88 1.18
N GLU A 307 -2.00 23.62 1.46
CA GLU A 307 -2.91 24.68 1.89
C GLU A 307 -2.59 25.17 3.31
N CYS A 308 -1.98 24.33 4.16
CA CYS A 308 -1.42 24.76 5.44
C CYS A 308 -0.33 25.83 5.24
N CYS A 309 0.63 25.58 4.33
CA CYS A 309 1.66 26.56 3.98
C CYS A 309 1.04 27.86 3.45
N LEU A 310 0.06 27.77 2.55
CA LEU A 310 -0.63 28.96 2.02
C LEU A 310 -1.32 29.78 3.11
N ASN A 311 -2.01 29.13 4.05
CA ASN A 311 -2.75 29.81 5.10
C ASN A 311 -1.85 30.39 6.21
N PHE A 312 -0.65 29.83 6.44
CA PHE A 312 0.22 30.21 7.56
C PHE A 312 1.52 30.89 7.16
N VAL A 313 2.24 30.30 6.21
CA VAL A 313 3.54 30.80 5.71
C VAL A 313 3.34 31.89 4.67
N GLY A 314 2.24 31.83 3.91
CA GLY A 314 1.94 32.75 2.80
C GLY A 314 2.53 32.32 1.45
N HIS A 315 3.24 31.20 1.42
CA HIS A 315 3.75 30.54 0.22
C HIS A 315 3.27 29.08 0.18
N ASP A 316 3.16 28.51 -1.03
CA ASP A 316 2.80 27.09 -1.20
C ASP A 316 3.94 26.16 -0.75
N ILE A 317 3.69 24.84 -0.76
CA ILE A 317 4.70 23.85 -0.34
C ILE A 317 5.89 23.77 -1.30
N ALA A 318 5.73 24.19 -2.56
CA ALA A 318 6.76 24.10 -3.57
C ALA A 318 7.80 25.21 -3.45
N HIS A 319 7.42 26.34 -2.86
CA HIS A 319 8.36 27.39 -2.47
C HIS A 319 9.36 26.86 -1.42
N PRO A 320 10.66 27.26 -1.45
CA PRO A 320 11.66 26.79 -0.50
C PRO A 320 11.26 26.97 0.97
N GLU A 321 10.60 28.08 1.31
CA GLU A 321 10.11 28.33 2.68
C GLU A 321 8.96 27.40 3.07
N GLY A 322 8.03 27.11 2.16
CA GLY A 322 6.92 26.18 2.40
C GLY A 322 7.41 24.75 2.56
N LYS A 323 8.36 24.32 1.70
CA LYS A 323 9.02 23.01 1.81
C LYS A 323 9.76 22.86 3.14
N ALA A 324 10.54 23.88 3.53
CA ALA A 324 11.28 23.88 4.79
C ALA A 324 10.33 23.78 5.99
N PHE A 325 9.22 24.54 5.97
CA PHE A 325 8.20 24.46 7.01
C PHE A 325 7.53 23.08 7.06
N ALA A 326 7.21 22.48 5.91
CA ALA A 326 6.62 21.15 5.86
C ALA A 326 7.55 20.07 6.45
N ILE A 327 8.85 20.13 6.15
CA ILE A 327 9.87 19.25 6.75
C ILE A 327 9.91 19.44 8.26
N GLU A 328 9.99 20.68 8.74
CA GLU A 328 10.04 21.00 10.17
C GLU A 328 8.81 20.46 10.92
N VAL A 329 7.62 20.61 10.34
CA VAL A 329 6.39 20.08 10.93
C VAL A 329 6.39 18.55 10.97
N LEU A 330 6.83 17.88 9.91
CA LEU A 330 6.94 16.41 9.89
C LEU A 330 7.93 15.90 10.95
N GLU A 331 9.08 16.56 11.10
CA GLU A 331 10.07 16.24 12.14
C GLU A 331 9.51 16.46 13.55
N HIS A 332 8.81 17.57 13.77
CA HIS A 332 8.13 17.83 15.04
C HIS A 332 7.07 16.77 15.33
N MET A 333 6.24 16.39 14.35
CA MET A 333 5.25 15.33 14.52
C MET A 333 5.91 14.00 14.89
N ARG A 334 7.05 13.65 14.28
CA ARG A 334 7.82 12.45 14.68
C ARG A 334 8.25 12.56 16.14
N GLU A 335 8.80 13.69 16.57
CA GLU A 335 9.19 13.83 17.97
C GLU A 335 8.01 13.63 18.94
N VAL A 336 6.84 14.20 18.62
CA VAL A 336 5.61 14.01 19.39
C VAL A 336 5.21 12.53 19.45
N LEU A 337 5.23 11.82 18.32
CA LEU A 337 4.88 10.40 18.26
C LEU A 337 5.86 9.53 19.05
N ARG A 338 7.16 9.88 19.05
CA ARG A 338 8.16 9.20 19.89
C ARG A 338 7.82 9.31 21.36
N ARG A 339 7.50 10.52 21.84
CA ARG A 339 7.02 10.73 23.22
C ARG A 339 5.79 9.87 23.53
N TYR A 340 4.85 9.76 22.59
CA TYR A 340 3.67 8.91 22.79
C TYR A 340 4.01 7.43 22.93
N GLN A 341 4.95 6.90 22.14
CA GLN A 341 5.40 5.51 22.30
C GLN A 341 6.05 5.27 23.68
N GLU A 342 6.87 6.21 24.14
CA GLU A 342 7.51 6.12 25.45
C GLU A 342 6.49 6.18 26.59
N GLU A 343 5.48 7.06 26.48
CA GLU A 343 4.46 7.27 27.50
C GLU A 343 3.43 6.13 27.57
N THR A 344 2.97 5.61 26.43
CA THR A 344 1.88 4.61 26.40
C THR A 344 2.37 3.18 26.23
N GLY A 345 3.58 2.99 25.72
CA GLY A 345 4.11 1.68 25.34
C GLY A 345 3.53 1.10 24.05
N SER A 346 2.62 1.82 23.37
CA SER A 346 2.09 1.44 22.05
C SER A 346 3.02 1.87 20.93
N LEU A 347 3.00 1.16 19.81
CA LEU A 347 3.67 1.59 18.58
C LEU A 347 2.90 2.73 17.90
N TYR A 348 3.60 3.74 17.42
CA TYR A 348 3.04 4.86 16.66
C TYR A 348 3.78 5.05 15.34
N ASN A 349 3.07 5.51 14.31
CA ASN A 349 3.67 5.87 13.03
C ASN A 349 3.02 7.10 12.40
N LEU A 350 3.80 7.78 11.57
CA LEU A 350 3.37 8.94 10.79
C LEU A 350 3.04 8.50 9.37
N GLU A 351 1.82 8.76 8.91
CA GLU A 351 1.34 8.31 7.61
C GLU A 351 0.98 9.48 6.67
N ALA A 352 1.37 9.34 5.40
CA ALA A 352 0.82 10.12 4.32
C ALA A 352 -0.58 9.56 4.01
N THR A 353 -1.60 10.05 4.71
CA THR A 353 -2.97 9.54 4.55
C THR A 353 -3.41 9.68 3.09
N PRO A 354 -3.94 8.63 2.43
CA PRO A 354 -4.42 8.71 1.05
C PRO A 354 -5.61 9.66 0.83
N ALA A 355 -6.36 9.93 1.90
CA ALA A 355 -7.36 10.98 2.03
C ALA A 355 -8.44 11.06 0.94
N GLU A 356 -8.76 9.96 0.26
CA GLU A 356 -9.70 9.90 -0.89
C GLU A 356 -11.02 10.65 -0.64
N SER A 357 -11.70 10.38 0.48
CA SER A 357 -12.90 11.14 0.88
C SER A 357 -12.59 12.26 1.88
N ALA A 358 -11.49 12.16 2.63
CA ALA A 358 -11.14 13.11 3.67
C ALA A 358 -10.72 14.46 3.10
N SER A 359 -10.00 14.49 1.97
CA SER A 359 -9.54 15.70 1.30
C SER A 359 -10.70 16.67 1.03
N TYR A 360 -11.72 16.22 0.28
CA TYR A 360 -12.92 17.00 -0.01
C TYR A 360 -13.73 17.32 1.26
N ARG A 361 -13.96 16.32 2.12
CA ARG A 361 -14.81 16.49 3.32
C ARG A 361 -14.25 17.52 4.30
N LEU A 362 -12.94 17.52 4.51
CA LEU A 362 -12.27 18.47 5.40
C LEU A 362 -12.33 19.88 4.82
N ALA A 363 -11.98 20.06 3.54
CA ALA A 363 -12.00 21.34 2.87
C ALA A 363 -13.41 21.96 2.83
N LYS A 364 -14.43 21.18 2.49
CA LYS A 364 -15.83 21.61 2.51
C LYS A 364 -16.28 22.06 3.90
N ALA A 365 -15.95 21.29 4.94
CA ALA A 365 -16.32 21.63 6.31
C ALA A 365 -15.60 22.90 6.81
N ASP A 366 -14.39 23.16 6.32
CA ASP A 366 -13.64 24.38 6.60
C ASP A 366 -14.21 25.59 5.89
N LYS A 367 -14.49 25.51 4.59
CA LYS A 367 -15.12 26.59 3.82
C LYS A 367 -16.46 27.04 4.41
N GLN A 368 -17.23 26.11 5.00
CA GLN A 368 -18.47 26.43 5.70
C GLN A 368 -18.27 27.21 7.02
N ARG A 369 -17.11 27.05 7.68
CA ARG A 369 -16.82 27.64 8.99
C ARG A 369 -15.96 28.90 8.89
N TYR A 370 -15.09 28.94 7.90
CA TYR A 370 -14.04 29.94 7.74
C TYR A 370 -14.06 30.43 6.28
N THR A 371 -14.77 31.52 6.02
CA THR A 371 -14.99 32.00 4.65
C THR A 371 -13.69 32.30 3.89
N ASN A 372 -12.65 32.73 4.60
CA ASN A 372 -11.38 33.15 4.00
C ASN A 372 -10.29 32.07 4.04
N ILE A 373 -10.61 30.84 4.47
CA ILE A 373 -9.61 29.77 4.45
C ILE A 373 -9.27 29.40 3.01
N ILE A 374 -7.96 29.30 2.75
CA ILE A 374 -7.45 28.91 1.45
C ILE A 374 -7.58 27.39 1.31
N THR A 375 -8.22 26.96 0.22
CA THR A 375 -8.35 25.55 -0.20
C THR A 375 -7.95 25.45 -1.68
N ALA A 376 -7.64 24.25 -2.16
CA ALA A 376 -7.56 24.00 -3.60
C ALA A 376 -8.97 23.76 -4.19
N GLY A 377 -9.07 23.75 -5.53
CA GLY A 377 -10.33 23.55 -6.25
C GLY A 377 -11.20 24.81 -6.33
N THR A 378 -12.49 24.61 -6.61
CA THR A 378 -13.50 25.70 -6.66
C THR A 378 -14.23 25.83 -5.32
N ASP A 379 -15.05 26.87 -5.17
CA ASP A 379 -15.89 27.02 -3.97
C ASP A 379 -16.98 25.93 -3.87
N GLU A 380 -17.45 25.38 -4.99
CA GLU A 380 -18.39 24.25 -5.01
C GLU A 380 -17.70 22.92 -4.71
N THR A 381 -16.49 22.74 -5.24
CA THR A 381 -15.70 21.51 -5.09
C THR A 381 -14.32 21.77 -4.47
N PRO A 382 -14.27 22.24 -3.21
CA PRO A 382 -12.99 22.49 -2.55
C PRO A 382 -12.35 21.19 -2.10
N TYR A 383 -11.02 21.12 -2.18
CA TYR A 383 -10.25 19.97 -1.70
C TYR A 383 -8.92 20.41 -1.09
N TYR A 384 -8.26 19.47 -0.42
CA TYR A 384 -6.92 19.65 0.13
C TYR A 384 -5.93 18.71 -0.56
N THR A 385 -4.77 19.24 -0.89
CA THR A 385 -3.70 18.46 -1.52
C THR A 385 -3.28 17.31 -0.61
N ASN A 386 -3.09 16.12 -1.19
CA ASN A 386 -2.89 14.91 -0.42
C ASN A 386 -1.61 14.99 0.42
N SER A 387 -1.72 14.79 1.74
CA SER A 387 -0.55 14.73 2.64
C SER A 387 0.41 15.92 2.47
N THR A 388 1.65 15.68 2.02
CA THR A 388 2.68 16.67 1.66
C THR A 388 3.04 16.65 0.17
N HIS A 389 2.15 16.14 -0.68
CA HIS A 389 2.34 16.16 -2.12
C HIS A 389 2.39 17.60 -2.65
N LEU A 390 3.01 17.76 -3.82
CA LEU A 390 2.83 18.97 -4.62
C LEU A 390 1.35 19.10 -5.01
N PRO A 391 0.86 20.34 -5.23
CA PRO A 391 -0.46 20.55 -5.81
C PRO A 391 -0.63 19.77 -7.11
N VAL A 392 -1.87 19.39 -7.41
CA VAL A 392 -2.22 18.79 -8.71
C VAL A 392 -1.80 19.75 -9.83
N ASP A 393 -1.24 19.21 -10.91
CA ASP A 393 -0.75 19.96 -12.07
C ASP A 393 0.34 21.01 -11.78
N TYR A 394 1.04 20.91 -10.64
CA TYR A 394 2.10 21.85 -10.30
C TYR A 394 3.28 21.81 -11.30
N THR A 395 3.69 20.62 -11.75
CA THR A 395 4.78 20.45 -12.70
C THR A 395 4.58 19.22 -13.58
N ASN A 396 4.98 19.33 -14.85
CA ASN A 396 5.08 18.21 -15.78
C ASN A 396 6.50 17.59 -15.80
N ASP A 397 7.46 18.21 -15.10
CA ASP A 397 8.80 17.66 -14.93
C ASP A 397 8.81 16.65 -13.77
N LEU A 398 8.85 15.37 -14.14
CA LEU A 398 8.91 14.26 -13.21
C LEU A 398 10.13 14.36 -12.27
N PHE A 399 11.30 14.75 -12.76
CA PHE A 399 12.50 14.81 -11.93
C PHE A 399 12.43 15.96 -10.93
N ALA A 400 11.86 17.10 -11.34
CA ALA A 400 11.58 18.20 -10.40
C ALA A 400 10.61 17.77 -9.29
N ALA A 401 9.56 17.00 -9.64
CA ALA A 401 8.63 16.45 -8.64
C ALA A 401 9.31 15.46 -7.69
N LEU A 402 10.15 14.56 -8.22
CA LEU A 402 10.92 13.59 -7.43
C LEU A 402 11.91 14.30 -6.48
N GLU A 403 12.69 15.26 -6.97
CA GLU A 403 13.64 16.05 -6.17
C GLU A 403 12.94 16.86 -5.07
N HIS A 404 11.75 17.39 -5.37
CA HIS A 404 10.95 18.06 -4.38
C HIS A 404 10.48 17.09 -3.28
N GLN A 405 9.89 15.97 -3.69
CA GLN A 405 9.18 15.06 -2.81
C GLN A 405 10.08 14.13 -2.00
N ASP A 406 11.25 13.76 -2.49
CA ASP A 406 12.18 12.83 -1.84
C ASP A 406 12.44 13.12 -0.34
N PRO A 407 12.89 14.33 0.08
CA PRO A 407 13.14 14.62 1.49
C PRO A 407 11.87 14.68 2.36
N LEU A 408 10.69 14.87 1.77
CA LEU A 408 9.41 14.86 2.50
C LEU A 408 8.95 13.41 2.74
N GLN A 409 9.02 12.57 1.70
CA GLN A 409 8.48 11.22 1.76
C GLN A 409 9.27 10.31 2.71
N VAL A 410 10.59 10.53 2.85
CA VAL A 410 11.44 9.76 3.78
C VAL A 410 11.12 10.03 5.26
N LEU A 411 10.42 11.12 5.58
CA LEU A 411 10.04 11.47 6.96
C LEU A 411 8.83 10.68 7.45
N TYR A 412 8.04 10.10 6.54
CA TYR A 412 6.97 9.19 6.93
C TYR A 412 7.55 7.88 7.46
N THR A 413 7.04 7.44 8.61
CA THR A 413 7.41 6.17 9.24
C THR A 413 6.34 5.10 9.08
N GLY A 414 5.17 5.48 8.56
CA GLY A 414 4.08 4.59 8.16
C GLY A 414 3.97 4.50 6.65
N GLY A 415 2.74 4.55 6.14
CA GLY A 415 2.49 4.49 4.71
C GLY A 415 2.85 5.77 3.97
N THR A 416 3.64 5.65 2.90
CA THR A 416 3.81 6.65 1.85
C THR A 416 3.89 5.95 0.50
N VAL A 417 3.53 6.65 -0.58
CA VAL A 417 3.79 6.29 -1.97
C VAL A 417 3.83 7.56 -2.81
N LEU A 418 4.85 7.70 -3.65
CA LEU A 418 4.90 8.76 -4.65
C LEU A 418 4.49 8.23 -6.02
N HIS A 419 3.50 8.89 -6.63
CA HIS A 419 3.08 8.62 -8.00
C HIS A 419 3.88 9.47 -8.98
N ALA A 420 4.64 8.82 -9.86
CA ALA A 420 5.27 9.44 -11.02
C ALA A 420 4.26 9.48 -12.16
N PHE A 421 3.45 10.54 -12.22
CA PHE A 421 2.44 10.72 -13.28
C PHE A 421 3.09 10.88 -14.65
N LEU A 422 2.56 10.14 -15.63
CA LEU A 422 3.00 10.17 -17.03
C LEU A 422 1.80 10.48 -17.93
N GLY A 423 2.02 11.25 -18.99
CA GLY A 423 0.95 11.69 -19.89
C GLY A 423 0.27 10.55 -20.66
N GLU A 424 0.99 9.47 -20.96
CA GLU A 424 0.45 8.27 -21.59
C GLU A 424 1.31 7.04 -21.27
N CYS A 425 0.92 5.88 -21.81
CA CYS A 425 1.70 4.66 -21.66
C CYS A 425 3.09 4.75 -22.28
N ILE A 426 4.06 4.06 -21.68
CA ILE A 426 5.41 3.95 -22.24
C ILE A 426 5.40 2.84 -23.30
N SER A 427 5.70 3.17 -24.56
CA SER A 427 5.60 2.19 -25.66
C SER A 427 6.64 1.06 -25.60
N ASP A 428 7.83 1.33 -25.07
CA ASP A 428 8.88 0.33 -24.86
C ASP A 428 9.06 0.06 -23.36
N TRP A 429 8.73 -1.14 -22.91
CA TRP A 429 8.85 -1.55 -21.52
C TRP A 429 10.26 -1.38 -20.95
N ARG A 430 11.31 -1.41 -21.81
CA ARG A 430 12.70 -1.18 -21.38
C ARG A 430 12.90 0.25 -20.85
N GLN A 431 12.14 1.22 -21.34
CA GLN A 431 12.16 2.60 -20.85
C GLN A 431 11.47 2.71 -19.48
N ALA A 432 10.37 1.99 -19.27
CA ALA A 432 9.73 1.90 -17.95
C ALA A 432 10.68 1.30 -16.93
N ARG A 433 11.35 0.19 -17.28
CA ARG A 433 12.41 -0.43 -16.46
C ARG A 433 13.53 0.56 -16.14
N LEU A 434 14.04 1.26 -17.15
CA LEU A 434 15.11 2.25 -16.97
C LEU A 434 14.66 3.38 -16.04
N LEU A 435 13.43 3.87 -16.16
CA LEU A 435 12.90 4.93 -15.31
C LEU A 435 12.78 4.46 -13.85
N VAL A 436 12.21 3.27 -13.61
CA VAL A 436 12.13 2.65 -12.27
C VAL A 436 13.54 2.52 -11.67
N ARG A 437 14.50 2.01 -12.44
CA ARG A 437 15.90 1.93 -12.03
C ARG A 437 16.49 3.27 -11.64
N ARG A 438 16.31 4.30 -12.47
CA ARG A 438 16.82 5.65 -12.20
C ARG A 438 16.20 6.25 -10.94
N ILE A 439 14.92 5.98 -10.67
CA ILE A 439 14.27 6.43 -9.44
C ILE A 439 14.90 5.73 -8.23
N ALA A 440 15.00 4.40 -8.26
CA ALA A 440 15.61 3.60 -7.18
C ALA A 440 17.06 4.01 -6.87
N GLU A 441 17.87 4.25 -7.90
CA GLU A 441 19.30 4.56 -7.78
C GLU A 441 19.61 6.02 -7.44
N ARG A 442 18.66 6.96 -7.57
CA ARG A 442 18.89 8.40 -7.33
C ARG A 442 18.19 8.97 -6.12
N TYR A 443 17.04 8.41 -5.76
CA TYR A 443 16.19 8.94 -4.69
C TYR A 443 16.09 7.95 -3.53
N SER A 444 15.86 8.47 -2.34
CA SER A 444 15.65 7.69 -1.11
C SER A 444 14.17 7.38 -0.84
N LEU A 445 13.27 7.76 -1.76
CA LEU A 445 11.84 7.45 -1.75
C LEU A 445 11.60 5.98 -1.37
N PRO A 446 10.87 5.72 -0.27
CA PRO A 446 10.59 4.35 0.16
C PRO A 446 9.73 3.59 -0.86
N TYR A 447 8.68 4.25 -1.36
CA TYR A 447 7.68 3.65 -2.25
C TYR A 447 7.35 4.60 -3.39
N TYR A 448 7.34 4.06 -4.60
CA TYR A 448 6.98 4.82 -5.78
C TYR A 448 6.31 3.93 -6.82
N THR A 449 5.60 4.57 -7.74
CA THR A 449 5.00 3.91 -8.90
C THR A 449 5.03 4.82 -10.11
N LEU A 450 4.98 4.24 -11.30
CA LEU A 450 4.68 4.99 -12.53
C LEU A 450 3.17 5.05 -12.70
N THR A 451 2.62 6.18 -13.13
CA THR A 451 1.17 6.33 -13.30
C THR A 451 0.88 6.93 -14.68
N PRO A 452 0.83 6.09 -15.73
CA PRO A 452 0.46 6.53 -17.07
C PRO A 452 -1.04 6.81 -17.16
N THR A 453 -1.39 7.80 -17.96
CA THR A 453 -2.78 8.13 -18.27
C THR A 453 -3.29 7.27 -19.43
N PHE A 454 -4.49 6.72 -19.28
CA PHE A 454 -5.15 5.93 -20.31
C PHE A 454 -6.66 6.01 -20.16
N SER A 455 -7.37 5.72 -21.25
CA SER A 455 -8.83 5.72 -21.31
C SER A 455 -9.34 4.32 -21.65
N ILE A 456 -10.55 3.97 -21.19
CA ILE A 456 -11.19 2.68 -21.48
C ILE A 456 -12.48 2.92 -22.27
N CYS A 457 -12.52 2.45 -23.51
CA CYS A 457 -13.73 2.40 -24.32
C CYS A 457 -14.46 1.07 -24.08
N PRO A 458 -15.79 1.08 -23.91
CA PRO A 458 -16.57 -0.16 -23.78
C PRO A 458 -16.50 -1.12 -24.99
N VAL A 459 -16.11 -0.59 -26.16
CA VAL A 459 -15.99 -1.32 -27.44
C VAL A 459 -14.53 -1.63 -27.75
N HIS A 460 -13.67 -0.59 -27.77
CA HIS A 460 -12.28 -0.69 -28.19
C HIS A 460 -11.31 -1.05 -27.05
N GLY A 461 -11.78 -1.08 -25.81
CA GLY A 461 -10.94 -1.40 -24.64
C GLY A 461 -9.94 -0.29 -24.34
N TYR A 462 -8.68 -0.67 -24.13
CA TYR A 462 -7.61 0.23 -23.72
C TYR A 462 -7.20 1.23 -24.80
N ILE A 463 -7.08 2.51 -24.43
CA ILE A 463 -6.66 3.61 -25.29
C ILE A 463 -5.58 4.40 -24.57
N ALA A 464 -4.43 4.63 -25.23
CA ALA A 464 -3.34 5.40 -24.66
C ALA A 464 -3.72 6.88 -24.50
N GLY A 465 -3.42 7.47 -23.34
CA GLY A 465 -3.69 8.87 -23.04
C GLY A 465 -5.12 9.16 -22.59
N GLU A 466 -5.37 10.44 -22.34
CA GLU A 466 -6.68 10.96 -21.93
C GLU A 466 -7.56 11.26 -23.15
N HIS A 467 -8.72 10.60 -23.22
CA HIS A 467 -9.70 10.79 -24.27
C HIS A 467 -11.10 10.90 -23.67
N ALA A 468 -11.72 12.07 -23.74
CA ALA A 468 -13.11 12.26 -23.31
C ALA A 468 -14.09 11.45 -24.19
N PHE A 469 -13.76 11.29 -25.47
CA PHE A 469 -14.48 10.45 -26.42
C PHE A 469 -13.49 9.52 -27.12
N CYS A 470 -13.88 8.27 -27.33
CA CYS A 470 -13.00 7.29 -27.97
C CYS A 470 -12.63 7.76 -29.40
N PRO A 471 -11.32 7.77 -29.76
CA PRO A 471 -10.85 8.29 -31.05
C PRO A 471 -11.08 7.34 -32.23
N TYR A 472 -11.61 6.14 -31.99
CA TYR A 472 -11.89 5.13 -33.00
C TYR A 472 -13.37 5.18 -33.45
N GLU A 473 -13.65 4.74 -34.68
CA GLU A 473 -15.01 4.72 -35.22
C GLU A 473 -15.89 3.71 -34.48
N HIS A 474 -17.14 4.10 -34.18
CA HIS A 474 -18.14 3.20 -33.60
C HIS A 474 -19.29 3.02 -34.58
N THR A 475 -19.80 1.80 -34.67
CA THR A 475 -21.06 1.53 -35.36
C THR A 475 -22.23 2.08 -34.56
N LYS A 476 -23.35 2.36 -35.23
CA LYS A 476 -24.58 2.81 -34.57
C LYS A 476 -25.08 1.81 -33.52
N GLU A 477 -24.99 0.50 -33.83
CA GLU A 477 -25.38 -0.57 -32.91
C GLU A 477 -24.54 -0.58 -31.62
N GLU A 478 -23.24 -0.29 -31.72
CA GLU A 478 -22.34 -0.18 -30.57
C GLU A 478 -22.66 1.02 -29.68
N LEU A 479 -22.97 2.17 -30.29
CA LEU A 479 -23.38 3.37 -29.56
C LEU A 479 -24.71 3.13 -28.83
N GLU A 480 -25.70 2.57 -29.52
CA GLU A 480 -27.01 2.24 -28.96
C GLU A 480 -26.91 1.24 -27.80
N LYS A 481 -26.07 0.20 -27.93
CA LYS A 481 -25.82 -0.80 -26.88
C LYS A 481 -25.28 -0.18 -25.59
N HIS A 482 -24.54 0.92 -25.70
CA HIS A 482 -23.94 1.62 -24.57
C HIS A 482 -24.71 2.89 -24.17
N GLY A 483 -25.93 3.07 -24.67
CA GLY A 483 -26.81 4.17 -24.28
C GLY A 483 -26.37 5.54 -24.77
N VAL A 484 -25.55 5.59 -25.83
CA VAL A 484 -25.14 6.82 -26.50
C VAL A 484 -26.05 7.00 -27.71
N GLU A 485 -26.86 8.05 -27.73
CA GLU A 485 -27.64 8.39 -28.92
C GLU A 485 -26.68 8.79 -30.05
N ALA A 486 -26.82 8.10 -31.20
CA ALA A 486 -25.93 8.23 -32.36
C ALA A 486 -26.14 9.50 -33.17
#